data_AF-P90951-F1
#
_entry.id   AF-P90951-F1
#
_cell.length_a   1.000
_cell.length_b   1.000
_cell.length_c   1.000
_cell.angle_alpha   90.00
_cell.angle_beta   90.00
_cell.angle_gamma   90.00
#
_symmetry.space_group_name_H-M   'P 1'
#
loop_
_entity.id
_entity.type
_entity.pdbx_description
1 polymer ?
#
loop_
_entity_poly.entity_id
_entity_poly.type
_entity_poly.pdbx_seq_one_letter_code
_entity_poly.pdbx_strand_id
1 'polypeptide(L)'
;MLNEQIVRLLSLMHIHPPSAKDAAGGNSIVKRLKFGKKRNSPKFGNLPESVWDNILDNLSPFERVKMRRINHKIKNVVDKRRKRVLYADFLRTDVDTILPPETNGDGDFFRMPKTPRIVVHEEARSILIIVDTHWTVSDAVKMMAAIRYYGENAHTVTLDASLAELCVAAQSTNDIAFWFAFQSASGTSDPVCQSSKAPRWVPDDFRVRSVQSYEQDQLTAYSQWSPRTQVIPVGPLFPKATEITIRASVPQLRRLRRFPVYRSPLHRCFMDPNNLHILRLVVSSNNSSGRRGRQVAQSLKMAPFLKWANAQRLAHRFSVQFV
;
A
#
# COMPACT_ATOMS: atom_id res chain seq x y z
N MET A 1 18.45 -15.17 -8.19
CA MET A 1 18.48 -13.69 -8.38
C MET A 1 17.26 -12.97 -7.81
N LEU A 2 16.01 -13.39 -8.05
CA LEU A 2 14.80 -12.72 -7.53
C LEU A 2 14.74 -12.63 -5.98
N ASN A 3 15.15 -13.70 -5.29
CA ASN A 3 15.17 -13.72 -3.81
C ASN A 3 16.15 -12.70 -3.22
N GLU A 4 17.28 -12.40 -3.87
CA GLU A 4 18.24 -11.41 -3.35
C GLU A 4 17.78 -9.97 -3.58
N GLN A 5 17.10 -9.68 -4.69
CA GLN A 5 16.54 -8.35 -4.93
C GLN A 5 15.35 -8.07 -4.01
N ILE A 6 14.49 -9.06 -3.78
CA ILE A 6 13.41 -8.97 -2.78
C ILE A 6 14.01 -8.83 -1.40
N VAL A 7 15.03 -9.62 -1.03
CA VAL A 7 15.75 -9.47 0.24
C VAL A 7 16.48 -8.13 0.34
N ARG A 8 17.03 -7.55 -0.73
CA ARG A 8 17.67 -6.22 -0.71
C ARG A 8 16.66 -5.08 -0.61
N LEU A 9 15.54 -5.13 -1.33
CA LEU A 9 14.44 -4.14 -1.23
C LEU A 9 13.75 -4.21 0.13
N LEU A 10 13.53 -5.43 0.63
CA LEU A 10 13.02 -5.68 1.97
C LEU A 10 14.07 -5.46 3.06
N SER A 11 15.36 -5.47 2.73
CA SER A 11 16.46 -5.03 3.61
C SER A 11 16.54 -3.51 3.65
N LEU A 12 16.31 -2.79 2.54
CA LEU A 12 16.15 -1.33 2.52
C LEU A 12 14.93 -0.87 3.33
N MET A 13 13.90 -1.71 3.40
CA MET A 13 12.73 -1.55 4.27
C MET A 13 12.81 -2.30 5.59
N HIS A 14 13.90 -3.02 5.80
CA HIS A 14 14.22 -3.74 7.01
C HIS A 14 13.22 -4.82 7.51
N ILE A 15 12.31 -5.33 6.66
CA ILE A 15 11.26 -6.33 6.96
C ILE A 15 11.52 -7.62 6.15
N HIS A 16 12.05 -8.68 6.76
CA HIS A 16 12.14 -9.98 6.07
C HIS A 16 10.74 -10.61 5.87
N PRO A 17 10.44 -11.17 4.68
CA PRO A 17 9.28 -12.02 4.49
C PRO A 17 9.51 -13.36 5.20
N PRO A 18 8.45 -14.06 5.65
CA PRO A 18 8.58 -15.37 6.26
C PRO A 18 9.28 -16.33 5.28
N SER A 19 10.26 -17.08 5.79
CA SER A 19 11.06 -17.99 4.96
C SER A 19 10.17 -19.06 4.34
N ALA A 20 10.33 -19.29 3.04
CA ALA A 20 9.74 -20.42 2.29
C ALA A 20 10.32 -21.79 2.71
N LYS A 21 10.66 -21.98 4.00
CA LYS A 21 11.07 -23.26 4.58
C LYS A 21 9.93 -24.01 5.26
N ASP A 22 8.76 -23.39 5.41
CA ASP A 22 7.60 -24.07 5.99
C ASP A 22 6.69 -24.72 4.93
N ALA A 23 7.08 -24.69 3.65
CA ALA A 23 6.43 -25.45 2.59
C ALA A 23 7.47 -26.13 1.69
N ALA A 24 7.41 -27.45 1.63
CA ALA A 24 8.25 -28.37 0.86
C ALA A 24 9.62 -28.71 1.46
N GLY A 25 9.66 -29.86 2.14
CA GLY A 25 10.89 -30.61 2.39
C GLY A 25 11.56 -30.99 1.08
N GLY A 26 12.82 -30.60 0.93
CA GLY A 26 13.64 -30.90 -0.23
C GLY A 26 15.10 -30.79 0.15
N ASN A 27 15.71 -31.95 0.42
CA ASN A 27 17.13 -32.11 0.64
C ASN A 27 17.91 -31.53 -0.55
N SER A 28 18.65 -30.44 -0.34
CA SER A 28 19.79 -30.15 -1.21
C SER A 28 21.00 -29.70 -0.39
N ILE A 29 22.08 -30.43 -0.66
CA ILE A 29 23.38 -30.44 -0.02
C ILE A 29 24.08 -29.12 -0.33
N VAL A 30 23.84 -28.09 0.49
CA VAL A 30 24.69 -26.89 0.52
C VAL A 30 25.47 -26.92 1.83
N LYS A 31 26.75 -27.26 1.66
CA LYS A 31 27.79 -27.45 2.66
C LYS A 31 27.67 -26.46 3.82
N ARG A 32 27.53 -27.03 5.03
CA ARG A 32 27.73 -26.37 6.32
C ARG A 32 29.09 -25.67 6.35
N LEU A 33 29.12 -24.37 6.03
CA LEU A 33 30.19 -23.50 6.50
C LEU A 33 30.04 -23.37 8.01
N LYS A 34 30.85 -24.14 8.73
CA LYS A 34 31.00 -24.08 10.19
C LYS A 34 31.56 -22.71 10.56
N PHE A 35 30.69 -21.71 10.72
CA PHE A 35 31.04 -20.50 11.46
C PHE A 35 31.16 -20.87 12.94
N GLY A 36 32.36 -21.31 13.30
CA GLY A 36 32.83 -21.38 14.67
C GLY A 36 32.84 -19.99 15.28
N LYS A 37 31.92 -19.75 16.20
CA LYS A 37 32.08 -19.08 17.49
C LYS A 37 30.65 -18.94 18.03
N LYS A 38 30.34 -19.70 19.09
CA LYS A 38 29.23 -19.38 19.98
C LYS A 38 29.50 -17.96 20.49
N ARG A 39 28.99 -16.95 19.78
CA ARG A 39 28.81 -15.62 20.34
C ARG A 39 27.92 -15.86 21.54
N ASN A 40 28.46 -15.62 22.74
CA ASN A 40 27.64 -15.37 23.91
C ASN A 40 26.67 -14.26 23.51
N SER A 41 25.46 -14.62 23.08
CA SER A 41 24.39 -13.65 23.00
C SER A 41 24.29 -13.09 24.42
N PRO A 42 24.37 -11.77 24.62
CA PRO A 42 24.23 -11.18 25.94
C PRO A 42 23.00 -11.81 26.60
N LYS A 43 23.18 -12.31 27.81
CA LYS A 43 22.11 -12.92 28.60
C LYS A 43 21.12 -11.82 29.03
N PHE A 44 20.37 -11.24 28.09
CA PHE A 44 19.01 -10.73 28.35
C PHE A 44 18.07 -11.90 28.70
N GLY A 45 18.60 -12.93 29.35
CA GLY A 45 18.01 -14.24 29.51
C GLY A 45 16.68 -14.10 30.21
N ASN A 46 15.62 -14.37 29.45
CA ASN A 46 14.27 -14.60 29.96
C ASN A 46 13.56 -13.44 30.66
N LEU A 47 13.69 -12.19 30.19
CA LEU A 47 12.63 -11.22 30.47
C LEU A 47 11.28 -11.81 30.01
N PRO A 48 10.24 -11.86 30.87
CA PRO A 48 8.91 -12.35 30.51
C PRO A 48 8.33 -11.63 29.28
N GLU A 49 7.39 -12.25 28.56
CA GLU A 49 6.70 -11.59 27.43
C GLU A 49 6.06 -10.26 27.88
N SER A 50 5.51 -10.19 29.09
CA SER A 50 4.91 -8.98 29.66
C SER A 50 5.89 -7.80 29.78
N VAL A 51 7.17 -8.06 30.09
CA VAL A 51 8.18 -7.00 30.15
C VAL A 51 8.51 -6.49 28.75
N TRP A 52 8.61 -7.40 27.77
CA TRP A 52 8.78 -6.99 26.38
C TRP A 52 7.59 -6.21 25.87
N ASP A 53 6.37 -6.61 26.23
CA ASP A 53 5.16 -5.88 25.89
C ASP A 53 5.23 -4.43 26.43
N ASN A 54 5.56 -4.25 27.72
CA ASN A 54 5.70 -2.92 28.31
C ASN A 54 6.78 -2.07 27.61
N ILE A 55 7.92 -2.67 27.24
CA ILE A 55 8.95 -1.94 26.49
C ILE A 55 8.41 -1.51 25.13
N LEU A 56 7.72 -2.39 24.41
CA LEU A 56 7.18 -2.12 23.08
C LEU A 56 6.03 -1.11 23.08
N ASP A 57 5.33 -0.94 24.20
CA ASP A 57 4.27 0.06 24.38
C ASP A 57 4.82 1.48 24.46
N ASN A 58 6.08 1.64 24.90
CA ASN A 58 6.76 2.93 24.98
C ASN A 58 7.56 3.28 23.71
N LEU A 59 7.47 2.45 22.66
CA LEU A 59 8.18 2.64 21.40
C LEU A 59 7.22 3.06 20.29
N SER A 60 7.72 3.88 19.37
CA SER A 60 7.01 4.18 18.14
C SER A 60 6.78 2.89 17.30
N PRO A 61 5.75 2.87 16.43
CA PRO A 61 5.51 1.76 15.49
C PRO A 61 6.77 1.36 14.70
N PHE A 62 7.55 2.35 14.26
CA PHE A 62 8.77 2.12 13.48
C PHE A 62 9.87 1.45 14.29
N GLU A 63 10.07 1.88 15.53
CA GLU A 63 11.06 1.28 16.44
C GLU A 63 10.66 -0.14 16.80
N ARG A 64 9.38 -0.36 17.11
CA ARG A 64 8.82 -1.70 17.37
C ARG A 64 9.10 -2.68 16.23
N VAL A 65 8.90 -2.27 14.97
CA VAL A 65 9.24 -3.11 13.81
C VAL A 65 10.76 -3.35 13.71
N LYS A 66 11.60 -2.37 14.03
CA LYS A 66 13.07 -2.55 14.06
C LYS A 66 13.51 -3.52 15.16
N MET A 67 12.85 -3.55 16.31
CA MET A 67 13.17 -4.43 17.44
C MET A 67 13.12 -5.93 17.06
N ARG A 68 12.36 -6.31 16.02
CA ARG A 68 12.32 -7.67 15.45
C ARG A 68 13.69 -8.25 15.07
N ARG A 69 14.70 -7.39 14.87
CA ARG A 69 16.05 -7.77 14.44
C ARG A 69 16.96 -8.22 15.57
N ILE A 70 16.63 -7.83 16.80
CA ILE A 70 17.53 -8.00 17.94
C ILE A 70 17.62 -9.48 18.31
N ASN A 71 16.48 -10.15 18.46
CA ASN A 71 16.43 -11.59 18.69
C ASN A 71 15.06 -12.19 18.31
N HIS A 72 15.00 -13.52 18.27
CA HIS A 72 13.80 -14.27 17.91
C HIS A 72 12.62 -14.07 18.88
N LYS A 73 12.89 -13.89 20.18
CA LYS A 73 11.84 -13.71 21.19
C LYS A 73 11.10 -12.38 20.98
N ILE A 74 11.83 -11.29 20.81
CA ILE A 74 11.28 -9.97 20.51
C ILE A 74 10.55 -10.00 19.16
N LYS A 75 11.13 -10.65 18.14
CA LYS A 75 10.45 -10.86 16.86
C LYS A 75 9.09 -11.53 17.05
N ASN A 76 9.00 -12.59 17.87
CA ASN A 76 7.74 -13.28 18.13
C ASN A 76 6.71 -12.38 18.83
N VAL A 77 7.13 -11.59 19.82
CA VAL A 77 6.24 -10.65 20.52
C VAL A 77 5.70 -9.59 19.55
N VAL A 78 6.57 -8.98 18.74
CA VAL A 78 6.16 -8.00 17.73
C VAL A 78 5.27 -8.63 16.66
N ASP A 79 5.60 -9.83 16.17
CA ASP A 79 4.78 -10.54 15.17
C ASP A 79 3.41 -10.96 15.74
N LYS A 80 3.34 -11.32 17.03
CA LYS A 80 2.08 -11.61 17.75
C LYS A 80 1.21 -10.38 17.85
N ARG A 81 1.78 -9.20 18.14
CA ARG A 81 1.07 -7.91 18.12
C ARG A 81 0.57 -7.56 16.74
N ARG A 82 1.44 -7.62 15.72
CA ARG A 82 1.06 -7.40 14.31
C ARG A 82 -0.10 -8.29 13.87
N LYS A 83 -0.12 -9.56 14.29
CA LYS A 83 -1.21 -10.51 13.97
C LYS A 83 -2.58 -10.11 14.57
N ARG A 84 -2.63 -9.19 15.54
CA ARG A 84 -3.87 -8.66 16.12
C ARG A 84 -4.51 -7.54 15.29
N VAL A 85 -3.76 -6.93 14.38
CA VAL A 85 -4.24 -5.89 13.48
C VAL A 85 -5.30 -6.50 12.56
N LEU A 86 -6.53 -6.02 12.70
CA LEU A 86 -7.68 -6.43 11.88
C LEU A 86 -8.15 -5.33 10.94
N TYR A 87 -7.96 -4.07 11.31
CA TYR A 87 -8.36 -2.91 10.51
C TYR A 87 -7.08 -2.26 9.97
N ALA A 88 -6.96 -2.13 8.66
CA ALA A 88 -5.80 -1.53 8.03
C ALA A 88 -6.20 -0.47 7.01
N ASP A 89 -5.95 0.78 7.34
CA ASP A 89 -6.23 1.93 6.49
C ASP A 89 -4.94 2.47 5.91
N PHE A 90 -4.89 2.50 4.58
CA PHE A 90 -3.76 2.95 3.80
C PHE A 90 -4.22 4.13 2.95
N LEU A 91 -3.88 5.34 3.40
CA LEU A 91 -4.42 6.58 2.84
C LEU A 91 -3.30 7.43 2.22
N ARG A 92 -3.71 8.28 1.28
CA ARG A 92 -2.88 9.29 0.65
C ARG A 92 -3.55 10.65 0.77
N THR A 93 -3.02 11.49 1.65
CA THR A 93 -3.50 12.84 1.92
C THR A 93 -2.33 13.74 2.30
N ASP A 94 -2.58 15.04 2.45
CA ASP A 94 -1.58 15.96 2.97
C ASP A 94 -1.25 15.58 4.42
N VAL A 95 -0.03 15.10 4.64
CA VAL A 95 0.41 14.63 5.95
C VAL A 95 0.48 15.78 6.95
N ASP A 96 0.78 17.00 6.47
CA ASP A 96 0.97 18.16 7.34
C ASP A 96 -0.36 18.67 7.92
N THR A 97 -1.50 18.24 7.37
CA THR A 97 -2.83 18.47 7.96
C THR A 97 -3.12 17.61 9.19
N ILE A 98 -2.37 16.51 9.36
CA ILE A 98 -2.57 15.55 10.46
C ILE A 98 -1.52 15.77 11.54
N LEU A 99 -0.25 15.92 11.14
CA LEU A 99 0.86 16.10 12.05
C LEU A 99 1.75 17.24 11.53
N PRO A 100 2.00 18.32 12.29
CA PRO A 100 2.81 19.44 11.82
C PRO A 100 4.21 19.03 11.34
N PRO A 101 4.79 19.73 10.35
CA PRO A 101 6.07 19.35 9.73
C PRO A 101 7.25 19.31 10.71
N GLU A 102 7.22 20.12 11.76
CA GLU A 102 8.26 20.23 12.79
C GLU A 102 8.20 19.12 13.86
N THR A 103 7.17 18.26 13.81
CA THR A 103 6.93 17.24 14.84
C THR A 103 7.21 15.84 14.30
N ASN A 104 7.96 15.04 15.08
CA ASN A 104 8.18 13.62 14.79
C ASN A 104 7.03 12.73 15.25
N GLY A 105 6.14 13.26 16.09
CA GLY A 105 4.94 12.63 16.56
C GLY A 105 4.31 13.42 17.70
N ASP A 106 3.05 13.14 18.00
CA ASP A 106 2.24 13.76 19.05
C ASP A 106 1.82 12.77 20.15
N GLY A 107 2.28 11.52 20.06
CA GLY A 107 1.91 10.42 20.94
C GLY A 107 0.99 9.40 20.28
N ASP A 108 0.13 9.86 19.35
CA ASP A 108 -0.82 9.02 18.62
C ASP A 108 -0.36 8.78 17.17
N PHE A 109 0.12 9.84 16.53
CA PHE A 109 0.69 9.84 15.18
C PHE A 109 2.20 9.92 15.25
N PHE A 110 2.87 9.11 14.43
CA PHE A 110 4.32 9.05 14.34
C PHE A 110 4.76 9.30 12.91
N ARG A 111 5.62 10.31 12.72
CA ARG A 111 6.26 10.61 11.45
C ARG A 111 7.47 9.69 11.25
N MET A 112 7.62 9.13 10.06
CA MET A 112 8.74 8.24 9.78
C MET A 112 10.08 9.02 9.69
N PRO A 113 11.10 8.75 10.53
CA PRO A 113 12.27 9.63 10.68
C PRO A 113 13.13 9.87 9.42
N LYS A 114 13.09 8.98 8.43
CA LYS A 114 13.86 9.10 7.17
C LYS A 114 13.00 9.43 5.95
N THR A 115 11.68 9.47 6.13
CA THR A 115 10.71 9.85 5.11
C THR A 115 9.58 10.56 5.81
N PRO A 116 9.70 11.88 6.01
CA PRO A 116 8.69 12.62 6.77
C PRO A 116 7.31 12.58 6.10
N ARG A 117 7.24 12.15 4.83
CA ARG A 117 6.02 11.95 4.05
C ARG A 117 5.20 10.72 4.44
N ILE A 118 5.59 9.95 5.44
CA ILE A 118 4.80 8.82 5.93
C ILE A 118 4.52 9.03 7.41
N VAL A 119 3.24 9.01 7.76
CA VAL A 119 2.75 9.05 9.14
C VAL A 119 2.00 7.77 9.44
N VAL A 120 2.22 7.24 10.64
CA VAL A 120 1.60 6.01 11.12
C VAL A 120 0.92 6.29 12.45
N HIS A 121 -0.31 5.80 12.57
CA HIS A 121 -1.05 5.68 13.81
C HIS A 121 -1.39 4.21 14.02
N GLU A 122 -0.98 3.64 15.16
CA GLU A 122 -1.15 2.21 15.48
C GLU A 122 -1.89 2.08 16.81
N GLU A 123 -3.08 1.48 16.77
CA GLU A 123 -3.81 1.07 17.97
C GLU A 123 -3.68 -0.44 18.19
N ALA A 124 -4.36 -0.97 19.21
CA ALA A 124 -4.29 -2.38 19.57
C ALA A 124 -4.74 -3.36 18.46
N ARG A 125 -5.67 -2.93 17.58
CA ARG A 125 -6.27 -3.76 16.51
C ARG A 125 -6.39 -3.04 15.16
N SER A 126 -6.01 -1.77 15.08
CA SER A 126 -6.11 -0.95 13.89
C SER A 126 -4.73 -0.38 13.55
N ILE A 127 -4.48 -0.17 12.26
CA ILE A 127 -3.31 0.55 11.76
C ILE A 127 -3.79 1.53 10.69
N LEU A 128 -3.38 2.78 10.83
CA LEU A 128 -3.56 3.82 9.82
C LEU A 128 -2.18 4.26 9.34
N ILE A 129 -1.91 4.07 8.06
CA ILE A 129 -0.67 4.51 7.42
C ILE A 129 -1.03 5.49 6.32
N ILE A 130 -0.58 6.73 6.51
CA ILE A 130 -0.79 7.83 5.59
C ILE A 130 0.51 8.12 4.87
N VAL A 131 0.42 8.26 3.55
CA VAL A 131 1.50 8.78 2.73
C VAL A 131 1.12 10.11 2.12
N ASP A 132 2.09 11.02 2.04
CA ASP A 132 1.87 12.39 1.58
C ASP A 132 1.39 12.45 0.12
N THR A 133 0.65 13.52 -0.23
CA THR A 133 0.25 13.75 -1.62
C THR A 133 1.45 13.89 -2.57
N HIS A 134 2.58 14.43 -2.09
CA HIS A 134 3.84 14.58 -2.82
C HIS A 134 4.83 13.42 -2.58
N TRP A 135 4.32 12.21 -2.32
CA TRP A 135 5.15 11.02 -2.19
C TRP A 135 6.09 10.78 -3.37
N THR A 136 7.25 10.21 -3.07
CA THR A 136 8.27 9.83 -4.05
C THR A 136 8.22 8.34 -4.35
N VAL A 137 9.00 7.89 -5.33
CA VAL A 137 9.23 6.45 -5.58
C VAL A 137 9.71 5.73 -4.31
N SER A 138 10.58 6.36 -3.52
CA SER A 138 11.09 5.79 -2.28
C SER A 138 9.99 5.62 -1.22
N ASP A 139 9.00 6.50 -1.22
CA ASP A 139 7.85 6.43 -0.33
C ASP A 139 6.86 5.37 -0.80
N ALA A 140 6.64 5.24 -2.11
CA ALA A 140 5.81 4.19 -2.70
C ALA A 140 6.36 2.78 -2.42
N VAL A 141 7.68 2.59 -2.50
CA VAL A 141 8.35 1.34 -2.09
C VAL A 141 8.06 1.05 -0.61
N LYS A 142 8.21 2.07 0.26
CA LYS A 142 7.94 1.95 1.70
C LYS A 142 6.48 1.61 2.00
N MET A 143 5.58 2.24 1.29
CA MET A 143 4.16 1.98 1.41
C MET A 143 3.83 0.55 1.00
N MET A 144 4.43 0.06 -0.08
CA MET A 144 4.19 -1.30 -0.57
C MET A 144 4.61 -2.37 0.44
N ALA A 145 5.78 -2.26 1.11
CA ALA A 145 6.09 -3.26 2.13
C ALA A 145 5.41 -3.02 3.48
N ALA A 146 4.95 -1.81 3.80
CA ALA A 146 4.04 -1.60 4.92
C ALA A 146 2.71 -2.32 4.69
N ILE A 147 2.15 -2.19 3.48
CA ILE A 147 0.95 -2.93 3.04
C ILE A 147 1.17 -4.44 3.15
N ARG A 148 2.29 -4.97 2.66
CA ARG A 148 2.60 -6.41 2.80
C ARG A 148 2.75 -6.84 4.26
N TYR A 149 3.29 -5.97 5.10
CA TYR A 149 3.58 -6.31 6.50
C TYR A 149 2.31 -6.36 7.35
N TYR A 150 1.45 -5.34 7.25
CA TYR A 150 0.22 -5.23 8.04
C TYR A 150 -0.98 -5.90 7.37
N GLY A 151 -1.00 -5.97 6.03
CA GLY A 151 -2.11 -6.52 5.26
C GLY A 151 -2.34 -8.02 5.46
N GLU A 152 -1.30 -8.79 5.83
CA GLU A 152 -1.35 -10.24 5.98
C GLU A 152 -2.48 -10.74 6.91
N ASN A 153 -2.83 -9.96 7.94
CA ASN A 153 -3.87 -10.33 8.92
C ASN A 153 -5.08 -9.39 8.93
N ALA A 154 -5.09 -8.37 8.07
CA ALA A 154 -6.19 -7.41 8.02
C ALA A 154 -7.47 -8.08 7.48
N HIS A 155 -8.58 -7.84 8.16
CA HIS A 155 -9.93 -8.29 7.79
C HIS A 155 -10.68 -7.18 7.05
N THR A 156 -10.52 -5.94 7.51
CA THR A 156 -11.10 -4.75 6.88
C THR A 156 -9.96 -3.87 6.40
N VAL A 157 -9.95 -3.57 5.11
CA VAL A 157 -8.89 -2.79 4.47
C VAL A 157 -9.47 -1.58 3.74
N THR A 158 -8.93 -0.40 4.01
CA THR A 158 -9.24 0.81 3.23
C THR A 158 -8.02 1.25 2.45
N LEU A 159 -8.18 1.54 1.17
CA LEU A 159 -7.13 2.00 0.27
C LEU A 159 -7.61 3.19 -0.54
N ASP A 160 -6.82 4.24 -0.61
CA ASP A 160 -7.01 5.24 -1.67
C ASP A 160 -6.69 4.64 -3.05
N ALA A 161 -7.35 5.13 -4.10
CA ALA A 161 -7.29 4.57 -5.44
C ALA A 161 -5.86 4.48 -5.99
N SER A 162 -4.98 5.43 -5.66
CA SER A 162 -3.56 5.37 -6.05
C SER A 162 -2.81 4.23 -5.37
N LEU A 163 -3.14 3.91 -4.12
CA LEU A 163 -2.53 2.83 -3.36
C LEU A 163 -3.10 1.47 -3.80
N ALA A 164 -4.41 1.40 -4.05
CA ALA A 164 -5.03 0.22 -4.66
C ALA A 164 -4.41 -0.08 -6.04
N GLU A 165 -4.17 0.96 -6.85
CA GLU A 165 -3.49 0.81 -8.13
C GLU A 165 -2.03 0.33 -7.98
N LEU A 166 -1.29 0.88 -7.01
CA LEU A 166 0.06 0.42 -6.67
C LEU A 166 0.06 -1.07 -6.32
N CYS A 167 -0.90 -1.52 -5.51
CA CYS A 167 -1.05 -2.93 -5.14
C CYS A 167 -1.24 -3.83 -6.37
N VAL A 168 -2.09 -3.42 -7.32
CA VAL A 168 -2.33 -4.18 -8.56
C VAL A 168 -1.08 -4.20 -9.44
N ALA A 169 -0.43 -3.05 -9.63
CA ALA A 169 0.79 -2.96 -10.42
C ALA A 169 1.93 -3.79 -9.85
N ALA A 170 2.10 -3.78 -8.53
CA ALA A 170 3.14 -4.50 -7.79
C ALA A 170 3.03 -6.03 -7.87
N GLN A 171 1.91 -6.57 -8.38
CA GLN A 171 1.79 -8.00 -8.71
C GLN A 171 2.40 -8.35 -10.06
N SER A 172 2.62 -7.36 -10.93
CA SER A 172 3.16 -7.56 -12.28
C SER A 172 4.63 -7.17 -12.41
N THR A 173 5.13 -6.27 -11.55
CA THR A 173 6.50 -5.73 -11.61
C THR A 173 7.06 -5.40 -10.23
N ASN A 174 8.40 -5.46 -10.10
CA ASN A 174 9.14 -4.96 -8.93
C ASN A 174 9.62 -3.52 -9.18
N ASP A 175 9.54 -3.04 -10.41
CA ASP A 175 9.98 -1.71 -10.80
C ASP A 175 8.89 -0.67 -10.49
N ILE A 176 8.80 -0.28 -9.21
CA ILE A 176 7.89 0.77 -8.75
C ILE A 176 8.27 2.12 -9.38
N ALA A 177 9.53 2.33 -9.77
CA ALA A 177 9.94 3.55 -10.47
C ALA A 177 9.30 3.61 -11.87
N PHE A 178 9.28 2.49 -12.60
CA PHE A 178 8.58 2.38 -13.88
C PHE A 178 7.07 2.60 -13.73
N TRP A 179 6.45 2.04 -12.67
CA TRP A 179 5.05 2.34 -12.36
C TRP A 179 4.84 3.85 -12.16
N PHE A 180 5.70 4.52 -11.40
CA PHE A 180 5.61 5.97 -11.17
C PHE A 180 5.75 6.80 -12.46
N ALA A 181 6.66 6.39 -13.35
CA ALA A 181 6.81 7.00 -14.67
C ALA A 181 5.56 6.79 -15.54
N PHE A 182 4.99 5.59 -15.53
CA PHE A 182 3.74 5.26 -16.22
C PHE A 182 2.56 6.10 -15.70
N GLN A 183 2.47 6.30 -14.39
CA GLN A 183 1.47 7.18 -13.76
C GLN A 183 1.57 8.62 -14.26
N SER A 184 2.80 9.13 -14.37
CA SER A 184 3.09 10.49 -14.81
C SER A 184 2.77 10.67 -16.30
N ALA A 185 3.18 9.72 -17.14
CA ALA A 185 2.91 9.72 -18.58
C ALA A 185 1.42 9.60 -18.92
N SER A 186 0.65 8.89 -18.09
CA SER A 186 -0.81 8.75 -18.29
C SER A 186 -1.60 10.01 -17.92
N GLY A 187 -0.95 11.12 -17.55
CA GLY A 187 -1.60 12.34 -17.08
C GLY A 187 -2.37 12.16 -15.76
N THR A 188 -2.07 11.09 -15.01
CA THR A 188 -2.82 10.68 -13.82
C THR A 188 -2.27 11.18 -12.50
N SER A 189 -1.34 12.14 -12.50
CA SER A 189 -1.08 12.89 -11.26
C SER A 189 -2.43 13.37 -10.72
N ASP A 190 -2.69 13.08 -9.44
CA ASP A 190 -3.88 13.64 -8.80
C ASP A 190 -3.84 15.15 -9.02
N PRO A 191 -4.99 15.83 -9.21
CA PRO A 191 -4.96 17.28 -9.14
C PRO A 191 -4.29 17.61 -7.80
N VAL A 192 -3.09 18.19 -7.87
CA VAL A 192 -2.38 18.68 -6.69
C VAL A 192 -3.41 19.52 -5.93
N CYS A 193 -3.60 19.22 -4.64
CA CYS A 193 -4.45 20.03 -3.79
C CYS A 193 -4.07 21.49 -4.06
N GLN A 194 -4.98 22.29 -4.62
CA GLN A 194 -4.68 23.63 -5.12
C GLN A 194 -4.34 24.65 -4.00
N SER A 195 -3.84 24.21 -2.84
CA SER A 195 -3.38 25.13 -1.80
C SER A 195 -1.97 25.67 -2.05
N SER A 196 -1.13 25.01 -2.85
CA SER A 196 0.15 25.58 -3.27
C SER A 196 0.02 26.27 -4.63
N LYS A 197 0.00 27.61 -4.65
CA LYS A 197 0.18 28.39 -5.88
C LYS A 197 1.35 27.80 -6.68
N ALA A 198 1.11 27.45 -7.95
CA ALA A 198 2.18 26.99 -8.82
C ALA A 198 3.31 28.05 -8.80
N PRO A 199 4.59 27.63 -8.68
CA PRO A 199 5.71 28.56 -8.71
C PRO A 199 5.64 29.49 -9.92
N ARG A 200 5.88 30.79 -9.71
CA ARG A 200 5.63 31.88 -10.68
C ARG A 200 6.37 31.73 -12.03
N TRP A 201 7.48 30.99 -12.04
CA TRP A 201 8.29 30.66 -13.22
C TRP A 201 7.69 29.59 -14.16
N VAL A 202 6.61 28.90 -13.78
CA VAL A 202 5.93 27.97 -14.70
C VAL A 202 5.04 28.79 -15.63
N PRO A 203 5.32 28.86 -16.95
CA PRO A 203 4.49 29.61 -17.88
C PRO A 203 3.05 29.05 -17.88
N ASP A 204 2.07 29.92 -18.08
CA ASP A 204 0.63 29.56 -18.02
C ASP A 204 0.27 28.38 -18.94
N ASP A 205 0.95 28.23 -20.07
CA ASP A 205 0.75 27.12 -21.01
C ASP A 205 1.21 25.75 -20.48
N PHE A 206 2.09 25.74 -19.47
CA PHE A 206 2.53 24.51 -18.78
C PHE A 206 1.77 24.27 -17.47
N ARG A 207 0.89 25.18 -17.06
CA ARG A 207 -0.09 24.87 -16.02
C ARG A 207 -1.02 23.82 -16.60
N VAL A 208 -1.22 22.71 -15.89
CA VAL A 208 -2.23 21.72 -16.26
C VAL A 208 -3.55 22.47 -16.35
N ARG A 209 -3.95 22.84 -17.58
CA ARG A 209 -5.21 23.51 -17.84
C ARG A 209 -6.28 22.63 -17.23
N SER A 210 -7.03 23.20 -16.30
CA SER A 210 -8.08 22.55 -15.54
C SER A 210 -8.86 21.59 -16.43
N VAL A 211 -8.66 20.29 -16.20
CA VAL A 211 -9.44 19.12 -16.64
C VAL A 211 -10.47 19.46 -17.73
N GLN A 212 -10.00 19.73 -18.95
CA GLN A 212 -10.88 19.88 -20.11
C GLN A 212 -11.41 18.50 -20.48
N SER A 213 -12.74 18.36 -20.39
CA SER A 213 -13.59 17.27 -20.88
C SER A 213 -13.22 15.84 -20.43
N TYR A 214 -14.04 15.30 -19.52
CA TYR A 214 -14.10 13.88 -19.12
C TYR A 214 -14.50 12.92 -20.25
N GLU A 215 -14.91 13.45 -21.40
CA GLU A 215 -15.38 12.65 -22.52
C GLU A 215 -14.20 12.28 -23.40
N GLN A 216 -13.90 10.97 -23.44
CA GLN A 216 -13.16 10.33 -24.53
C GLN A 216 -11.63 10.19 -24.37
N ASP A 217 -11.15 9.91 -23.16
CA ASP A 217 -9.92 9.10 -23.00
C ASP A 217 -10.20 7.69 -23.53
N GLN A 218 -9.95 7.49 -24.82
CA GLN A 218 -9.85 6.17 -25.41
C GLN A 218 -8.77 5.43 -24.64
N LEU A 219 -9.09 4.25 -24.08
CA LEU A 219 -8.11 3.40 -23.38
C LEU A 219 -6.85 3.13 -24.22
N THR A 220 -6.94 3.29 -25.55
CA THR A 220 -5.87 3.21 -26.53
C THR A 220 -4.74 4.23 -26.33
N ALA A 221 -4.99 5.37 -25.66
CA ALA A 221 -3.97 6.41 -25.45
C ALA A 221 -3.05 6.15 -24.24
N TYR A 222 -3.37 5.17 -23.38
CA TYR A 222 -2.42 4.77 -22.35
C TYR A 222 -1.26 4.03 -23.01
N SER A 223 -0.03 4.46 -22.75
CA SER A 223 1.16 3.72 -23.11
C SER A 223 0.98 2.26 -22.69
N GLN A 224 1.24 1.31 -23.60
CA GLN A 224 1.02 -0.09 -23.30
C GLN A 224 1.83 -0.47 -22.06
N TRP A 225 1.16 -0.92 -20.98
CA TRP A 225 1.84 -1.40 -19.79
C TRP A 225 2.70 -2.62 -20.16
N SER A 226 3.99 -2.39 -20.29
CA SER A 226 5.01 -3.39 -20.57
C SER A 226 6.11 -3.25 -19.51
N PRO A 227 5.96 -3.90 -18.35
CA PRO A 227 6.94 -3.76 -17.29
C PRO A 227 8.28 -4.37 -17.71
N ARG A 228 9.38 -3.67 -17.41
CA ARG A 228 10.75 -4.13 -17.70
C ARG A 228 11.14 -5.37 -16.90
N THR A 229 10.54 -5.55 -15.73
CA THR A 229 10.74 -6.71 -14.85
C THR A 229 9.41 -7.40 -14.61
N GLN A 230 9.36 -8.71 -14.78
CA GLN A 230 8.21 -9.51 -14.39
C GLN A 230 8.47 -10.15 -13.02
N VAL A 231 7.43 -10.23 -12.20
CA VAL A 231 7.49 -10.74 -10.82
C VAL A 231 6.69 -12.02 -10.70
N ILE A 232 7.19 -12.96 -9.89
CA ILE A 232 6.38 -14.09 -9.41
C ILE A 232 5.40 -13.52 -8.37
N PRO A 233 4.08 -13.60 -8.61
CA PRO A 233 3.09 -13.04 -7.70
C PRO A 233 3.32 -13.54 -6.28
N VAL A 234 3.39 -12.62 -5.32
CA VAL A 234 3.64 -12.94 -3.90
C VAL A 234 2.41 -13.51 -3.20
N GLY A 235 1.27 -13.54 -3.89
CA GLY A 235 -0.02 -13.93 -3.35
C GLY A 235 -0.88 -12.71 -2.99
N PRO A 236 -2.10 -12.96 -2.50
CA PRO A 236 -2.98 -11.88 -2.04
C PRO A 236 -2.29 -11.07 -0.94
N LEU A 237 -2.34 -9.74 -1.05
CA LEU A 237 -1.78 -8.84 -0.04
C LEU A 237 -2.59 -8.88 1.28
N PHE A 238 -3.85 -9.27 1.19
CA PHE A 238 -4.85 -9.28 2.25
C PHE A 238 -5.59 -10.62 2.29
N PRO A 239 -4.91 -11.75 2.55
CA PRO A 239 -5.50 -13.09 2.44
C PRO A 239 -6.72 -13.31 3.35
N LYS A 240 -6.79 -12.59 4.48
CA LYS A 240 -7.88 -12.66 5.46
C LYS A 240 -8.92 -11.55 5.31
N ALA A 241 -8.80 -10.70 4.29
CA ALA A 241 -9.74 -9.59 4.12
C ALA A 241 -11.12 -10.10 3.76
N THR A 242 -12.09 -9.72 4.59
CA THR A 242 -13.53 -9.88 4.39
C THR A 242 -14.13 -8.64 3.77
N GLU A 243 -13.53 -7.47 4.00
CA GLU A 243 -14.04 -6.19 3.51
C GLU A 243 -12.91 -5.36 2.92
N ILE A 244 -13.08 -4.89 1.68
CA ILE A 244 -12.14 -3.95 1.07
C ILE A 244 -12.89 -2.71 0.60
N THR A 245 -12.41 -1.55 1.03
CA THR A 245 -12.91 -0.25 0.59
C THR A 245 -11.83 0.45 -0.23
N ILE A 246 -12.18 0.80 -1.47
CA ILE A 246 -11.37 1.66 -2.33
C ILE A 246 -11.98 3.05 -2.30
N ARG A 247 -11.22 4.03 -1.84
CA ARG A 247 -11.58 5.45 -1.85
C ARG A 247 -11.06 6.11 -3.12
N ALA A 248 -11.91 6.86 -3.81
CA ALA A 248 -11.52 7.59 -5.00
C ALA A 248 -12.27 8.90 -5.09
N SER A 249 -11.60 10.00 -5.42
CA SER A 249 -12.28 11.15 -5.99
C SER A 249 -12.74 10.87 -7.42
N VAL A 250 -13.66 11.68 -7.94
CA VAL A 250 -14.11 11.58 -9.34
C VAL A 250 -12.93 11.56 -10.34
N PRO A 251 -11.90 12.43 -10.25
CA PRO A 251 -10.72 12.35 -11.11
C PRO A 251 -9.89 11.07 -10.93
N GLN A 252 -9.94 10.43 -9.76
CA GLN A 252 -9.18 9.21 -9.46
C GLN A 252 -9.83 7.94 -10.01
N LEU A 253 -11.12 7.97 -10.38
CA LEU A 253 -11.80 6.81 -10.97
C LEU A 253 -11.12 6.30 -12.26
N ARG A 254 -10.41 7.17 -13.00
CA ARG A 254 -9.60 6.76 -14.15
C ARG A 254 -8.49 5.76 -13.81
N ARG A 255 -7.95 5.82 -12.58
CA ARG A 255 -6.95 4.86 -12.08
C ARG A 255 -7.51 3.44 -12.06
N LEU A 256 -8.77 3.31 -11.63
CA LEU A 256 -9.47 2.02 -11.55
C LEU A 256 -9.68 1.40 -12.93
N ARG A 257 -9.92 2.21 -13.98
CA ARG A 257 -10.02 1.73 -15.37
C ARG A 257 -8.73 1.06 -15.87
N ARG A 258 -7.58 1.33 -15.24
CA ARG A 258 -6.29 0.72 -15.60
C ARG A 258 -5.98 -0.56 -14.86
N PHE A 259 -6.78 -0.96 -13.87
CA PHE A 259 -6.57 -2.24 -13.18
C PHE A 259 -6.44 -3.44 -14.15
N PRO A 260 -7.28 -3.57 -15.20
CA PRO A 260 -7.12 -4.61 -16.20
C PRO A 260 -5.82 -4.51 -17.01
N VAL A 261 -5.27 -3.30 -17.19
CA VAL A 261 -4.07 -3.04 -18.00
C VAL A 261 -2.84 -3.72 -17.39
N TYR A 262 -2.78 -3.85 -16.07
CA TYR A 262 -1.71 -4.57 -15.35
C TYR A 262 -1.78 -6.09 -15.48
N ARG A 263 -2.83 -6.64 -16.12
CA ARG A 263 -3.05 -8.09 -16.32
C ARG A 263 -2.98 -8.92 -15.04
N SER A 264 -3.21 -8.29 -13.90
CA SER A 264 -3.16 -8.92 -12.58
C SER A 264 -4.59 -9.14 -12.09
N PRO A 265 -5.02 -10.40 -11.89
CA PRO A 265 -6.38 -10.68 -11.44
C PRO A 265 -6.56 -10.28 -9.98
N LEU A 266 -7.78 -9.90 -9.62
CA LEU A 266 -8.15 -9.38 -8.30
C LEU A 266 -7.71 -10.29 -7.14
N HIS A 267 -7.87 -11.61 -7.26
CA HIS A 267 -7.49 -12.57 -6.21
C HIS A 267 -5.99 -12.62 -5.90
N ARG A 268 -5.15 -12.29 -6.88
CA ARG A 268 -3.70 -12.20 -6.67
C ARG A 268 -3.30 -10.86 -6.06
N CYS A 269 -4.07 -9.82 -6.34
CA CYS A 269 -3.77 -8.47 -5.86
C CYS A 269 -4.18 -8.28 -4.42
N PHE A 270 -5.42 -8.65 -4.10
CA PHE A 270 -6.05 -8.26 -2.86
C PHE A 270 -6.25 -9.45 -1.93
N MET A 271 -7.21 -10.32 -2.20
CA MET A 271 -7.62 -11.37 -1.27
C MET A 271 -8.14 -12.61 -1.99
N ASP A 272 -8.32 -13.72 -1.28
CA ASP A 272 -9.11 -14.82 -1.82
C ASP A 272 -10.57 -14.34 -2.04
N PRO A 273 -11.12 -14.41 -3.27
CA PRO A 273 -12.49 -14.00 -3.54
C PRO A 273 -13.54 -14.79 -2.73
N ASN A 274 -13.20 -15.97 -2.22
CA ASN A 274 -14.11 -16.73 -1.36
C ASN A 274 -14.32 -16.04 0.00
N ASN A 275 -13.28 -15.41 0.55
CA ASN A 275 -13.33 -14.73 1.86
C ASN A 275 -13.96 -13.34 1.80
N LEU A 276 -13.93 -12.69 0.63
CA LEU A 276 -14.41 -11.32 0.47
C LEU A 276 -15.93 -11.24 0.59
N HIS A 277 -16.46 -10.63 1.63
CA HIS A 277 -17.90 -10.35 1.78
C HIS A 277 -18.32 -9.11 0.99
N ILE A 278 -17.50 -8.06 0.98
CA ILE A 278 -17.84 -6.80 0.31
C ILE A 278 -16.61 -6.10 -0.28
N LEU A 279 -16.73 -5.70 -1.54
CA LEU A 279 -15.83 -4.74 -2.19
C LEU A 279 -16.59 -3.43 -2.37
N ARG A 280 -16.16 -2.39 -1.64
CA ARG A 280 -16.80 -1.08 -1.63
C ARG A 280 -15.95 -0.09 -2.42
N LEU A 281 -16.57 0.67 -3.31
CA LEU A 281 -16.00 1.84 -3.94
C LEU A 281 -16.66 3.08 -3.34
N VAL A 282 -15.90 3.87 -2.58
CA VAL A 282 -16.35 5.15 -2.01
C VAL A 282 -15.85 6.27 -2.92
N VAL A 283 -16.78 6.99 -3.53
CA VAL A 283 -16.50 8.08 -4.47
C VAL A 283 -16.75 9.41 -3.80
N SER A 284 -15.69 10.18 -3.53
CA SER A 284 -15.82 11.54 -3.00
C SER A 284 -16.04 12.57 -4.12
N SER A 285 -16.99 13.48 -3.93
CA SER A 285 -17.20 14.62 -4.83
C SER A 285 -16.96 15.96 -4.11
N ASN A 286 -15.98 16.72 -4.59
CA ASN A 286 -15.75 18.09 -4.08
C ASN A 286 -16.86 19.08 -4.50
N ASN A 287 -17.73 18.69 -5.44
CA ASN A 287 -18.77 19.57 -5.93
C ASN A 287 -20.00 19.46 -5.02
N SER A 288 -20.41 20.58 -4.43
CA SER A 288 -21.59 20.76 -3.58
C SER A 288 -22.89 20.19 -4.15
N SER A 289 -22.97 19.95 -5.46
CA SER A 289 -24.05 19.19 -6.08
C SER A 289 -23.65 17.71 -6.28
N GLY A 290 -23.91 16.85 -5.30
CA GLY A 290 -23.69 15.40 -5.41
C GLY A 290 -24.33 14.76 -6.67
N ARG A 291 -25.35 15.40 -7.25
CA ARG A 291 -25.94 15.02 -8.56
C ARG A 291 -24.95 15.07 -9.73
N ARG A 292 -24.17 16.17 -9.88
CA ARG A 292 -23.18 16.27 -10.97
C ARG A 292 -22.02 15.29 -10.74
N GLY A 293 -21.55 15.15 -9.51
CA GLY A 293 -20.51 14.17 -9.17
C GLY A 293 -20.91 12.74 -9.54
N ARG A 294 -22.16 12.37 -9.21
CA ARG A 294 -22.75 11.08 -9.58
C ARG A 294 -22.90 10.92 -11.09
N GLN A 295 -23.38 11.94 -11.81
CA GLN A 295 -23.46 11.90 -13.27
C GLN A 295 -22.10 11.74 -13.94
N VAL A 296 -21.07 12.46 -13.47
CA VAL A 296 -19.69 12.32 -13.99
C VAL A 296 -19.11 10.96 -13.64
N ALA A 297 -19.36 10.44 -12.44
CA ALA A 297 -18.93 9.09 -12.08
C ALA A 297 -19.65 7.99 -12.88
N GLN A 298 -20.92 8.22 -13.24
CA GLN A 298 -21.68 7.35 -14.13
C GLN A 298 -21.21 7.46 -15.59
N SER A 299 -20.79 8.66 -16.03
CA SER A 299 -20.25 8.89 -17.38
C SER A 299 -18.83 8.36 -17.54
N LEU A 300 -18.06 8.36 -16.45
CA LEU A 300 -16.79 7.65 -16.34
C LEU A 300 -17.09 6.17 -16.55
N LYS A 301 -16.84 5.68 -17.77
CA LYS A 301 -17.07 4.31 -18.20
C LYS A 301 -16.27 3.33 -17.34
N MET A 302 -16.80 2.98 -16.16
CA MET A 302 -16.22 2.05 -15.19
C MET A 302 -16.32 0.59 -15.64
N ALA A 303 -16.92 0.34 -16.82
CA ALA A 303 -17.06 -0.98 -17.41
C ALA A 303 -15.76 -1.82 -17.40
N PRO A 304 -14.55 -1.29 -17.70
CA PRO A 304 -13.31 -2.07 -17.60
C PRO A 304 -13.02 -2.54 -16.17
N PHE A 305 -13.17 -1.65 -15.18
CA PHE A 305 -12.98 -2.00 -13.77
C PHE A 305 -14.03 -2.99 -13.29
N LEU A 306 -15.30 -2.76 -13.60
CA LEU A 306 -16.40 -3.67 -13.25
C LEU A 306 -16.23 -5.04 -13.89
N LYS A 307 -15.80 -5.11 -15.16
CA LYS A 307 -15.47 -6.37 -15.84
C LYS A 307 -14.30 -7.09 -15.15
N TRP A 308 -13.27 -6.34 -14.74
CA TRP A 308 -12.13 -6.90 -14.01
C TRP A 308 -12.51 -7.41 -12.62
N ALA A 309 -13.32 -6.67 -11.88
CA ALA A 309 -13.83 -7.10 -10.58
C ALA A 309 -14.79 -8.30 -10.72
N ASN A 310 -15.66 -8.28 -11.74
CA ASN A 310 -16.61 -9.36 -12.00
C ASN A 310 -16.00 -10.59 -12.67
N ALA A 311 -14.75 -10.54 -13.14
CA ALA A 311 -14.05 -11.73 -13.65
C ALA A 311 -14.01 -12.88 -12.62
N GLN A 312 -14.21 -12.56 -11.33
CA GLN A 312 -14.28 -13.52 -10.24
C GLN A 312 -15.67 -13.65 -9.61
N ARG A 313 -16.73 -13.26 -10.35
CA ARG A 313 -18.13 -13.30 -9.91
C ARG A 313 -18.43 -12.45 -8.67
N LEU A 314 -17.64 -11.40 -8.43
CA LEU A 314 -17.81 -10.51 -7.28
C LEU A 314 -18.85 -9.39 -7.49
N ALA A 315 -19.57 -9.37 -8.62
CA ALA A 315 -20.56 -8.32 -8.87
C ALA A 315 -21.62 -8.19 -7.76
N HIS A 316 -22.09 -9.31 -7.20
CA HIS A 316 -23.07 -9.33 -6.11
C HIS A 316 -22.50 -8.82 -4.76
N ARG A 317 -21.17 -8.75 -4.63
CA ARG A 317 -20.45 -8.25 -3.45
C ARG A 317 -19.89 -6.84 -3.66
N PHE A 318 -20.12 -6.26 -4.84
CA PHE A 318 -19.61 -4.95 -5.20
C PHE A 318 -20.65 -3.88 -4.85
N SER A 319 -20.23 -2.86 -4.12
CA SER A 319 -21.08 -1.71 -3.77
C SER A 319 -20.37 -0.40 -4.11
N VAL A 320 -21.14 0.60 -4.54
CA VAL A 320 -20.64 1.96 -4.79
C VAL A 320 -21.38 2.92 -3.87
N GLN A 321 -20.64 3.75 -3.16
CA GLN A 321 -21.16 4.81 -2.31
C GLN A 321 -20.61 6.15 -2.79
N PHE A 322 -21.46 7.17 -2.85
CA PHE A 322 -21.08 8.54 -3.16
C PHE A 322 -21.09 9.33 -1.85
N VAL A 323 -20.00 10.02 -1.55
CA VAL A 323 -19.83 10.84 -0.34
C VAL A 323 -19.53 12.28 -0.73
#